data_AF-A0A0B4D3W4-F1
#
_entry.id   AF-A0A0B4D3W4-F1
#
_cell.length_a   1.000
_cell.length_b   1.000
_cell.length_c   1.000
_cell.angle_alpha   90.00
_cell.angle_beta   90.00
_cell.angle_gamma   90.00
#
_symmetry.space_group_name_H-M   'P 1'
#
loop_
_entity.id
_entity.type
_entity.pdbx_description
1 polymer ?
#
loop_
_entity_poly.entity_id
_entity_poly.type
_entity_poly.pdbx_seq_one_letter_code
_entity_poly.pdbx_strand_id
1 'polypeptide(L)'
;MTQNKWFTTGIAGAGFVDLPRQAMSYHKFSYLNYVPDYARIESQQNRMIKSLFENYQGYLDNSPIYHLKKLSKPILLWAGKDDDNIHIDQSRSFFIGMKRLGKKGILLEYANEKHNLRSQENQLDLNVKAWQWMDFYLKSNKPSEWIRPMLE
;
A
#
# COMPACT_ATOMS: atom_id res chain seq x y z
N MET A 1 12.29 4.29 0.59
CA MET A 1 11.54 5.37 1.29
C MET A 1 11.78 5.40 2.80
N THR A 2 11.97 4.26 3.46
CA THR A 2 12.17 4.19 4.91
C THR A 2 13.61 4.40 5.36
N GLN A 3 14.61 4.38 4.47
CA GLN A 3 16.03 4.41 4.91
C GLN A 3 17.01 5.13 3.96
N ASN A 4 16.57 5.60 2.79
CA ASN A 4 17.47 6.02 1.73
C ASN A 4 17.17 7.40 1.15
N LYS A 5 18.23 8.18 0.95
CA LYS A 5 18.21 9.58 0.45
C LYS A 5 17.87 9.72 -1.04
N TRP A 6 17.71 8.60 -1.75
CA TRP A 6 17.50 8.58 -3.21
C TRP A 6 16.11 9.01 -3.66
N PHE A 7 15.09 8.85 -2.81
CA PHE A 7 13.70 9.12 -3.19
C PHE A 7 13.15 10.33 -2.45
N THR A 8 12.51 11.25 -3.17
CA THR A 8 11.83 12.43 -2.61
C THR A 8 10.44 12.08 -2.07
N THR A 9 9.72 11.21 -2.76
CA THR A 9 8.35 10.75 -2.45
C THR A 9 8.12 9.37 -3.08
N GLY A 10 6.95 8.77 -2.90
CA GLY A 10 6.55 7.57 -3.64
C GLY A 10 5.04 7.37 -3.73
N ILE A 11 4.65 6.49 -4.64
CA ILE A 11 3.26 6.07 -4.87
C ILE A 11 3.23 4.55 -4.73
N ALA A 12 2.35 4.02 -3.90
CA ALA A 12 2.17 2.58 -3.70
C ALA A 12 0.69 2.21 -3.83
N GLY A 13 0.39 1.24 -4.67
CA GLY A 13 -0.96 0.75 -4.93
C GLY A 13 -1.15 -0.66 -4.42
N ALA A 14 -2.31 -0.94 -3.81
CA ALA A 14 -2.83 -2.28 -3.52
C ALA A 14 -1.72 -3.30 -3.19
N GLY A 15 -0.99 -3.07 -2.09
CA GLY A 15 0.21 -3.84 -1.75
C GLY A 15 0.14 -4.45 -0.35
N PHE A 16 0.89 -5.53 -0.13
CA PHE A 16 1.06 -6.12 1.21
C PHE A 16 1.93 -5.22 2.09
N VAL A 17 1.45 -4.92 3.30
CA VAL A 17 2.22 -4.14 4.29
C VAL A 17 2.50 -4.92 5.58
N ASP A 18 1.68 -5.94 5.86
CA ASP A 18 1.74 -6.83 7.02
C ASP A 18 1.68 -8.30 6.54
N LEU A 19 2.85 -8.88 6.35
CA LEU A 19 3.02 -10.27 5.89
C LEU A 19 2.60 -11.30 6.94
N PRO A 20 2.84 -11.13 8.26
CA PRO A 20 2.27 -12.01 9.27
C PRO A 20 0.75 -12.11 9.17
N ARG A 21 0.05 -10.96 9.08
CA ARG A 21 -1.41 -10.95 8.88
C ARG A 21 -1.79 -11.63 7.57
N GLN A 22 -1.08 -11.32 6.48
CA GLN A 22 -1.39 -11.89 5.17
C GLN A 22 -1.18 -13.41 5.13
N ALA A 23 -0.14 -13.95 5.75
CA ALA A 23 0.14 -15.39 5.73
C ALA A 23 -0.98 -16.24 6.35
N MET A 24 -1.78 -15.63 7.24
CA MET A 24 -2.90 -16.26 7.94
C MET A 24 -4.27 -15.80 7.41
N SER A 25 -4.31 -15.12 6.25
CA SER A 25 -5.56 -14.68 5.63
C SER A 25 -5.99 -15.57 4.46
N TYR A 26 -7.11 -15.18 3.86
CA TYR A 26 -7.61 -15.75 2.61
C TYR A 26 -7.66 -14.66 1.55
N HIS A 27 -7.47 -15.06 0.30
CA HIS A 27 -7.77 -14.23 -0.86
C HIS A 27 -8.69 -14.99 -1.82
N LYS A 28 -9.37 -14.24 -2.69
CA LYS A 28 -10.18 -14.82 -3.75
C LYS A 28 -9.30 -15.22 -4.93
N PHE A 29 -9.45 -16.45 -5.41
CA PHE A 29 -8.67 -16.95 -6.53
C PHE A 29 -9.58 -17.49 -7.62
N SER A 30 -9.90 -16.68 -8.65
CA SER A 30 -10.66 -17.03 -9.86
C SER A 30 -11.74 -18.13 -9.72
N TYR A 31 -11.36 -19.42 -9.74
CA TYR A 31 -12.24 -20.59 -9.68
C TYR A 31 -12.50 -21.14 -8.26
N LEU A 32 -11.68 -20.78 -7.28
CA LEU A 32 -11.81 -21.12 -5.86
C LEU A 32 -12.24 -19.87 -5.08
N ASN A 33 -13.31 -19.98 -4.29
CA ASN A 33 -13.88 -18.84 -3.56
C ASN A 33 -12.85 -18.16 -2.66
N TYR A 34 -12.23 -18.92 -1.75
CA TYR A 34 -11.24 -18.41 -0.81
C TYR A 34 -10.15 -19.45 -0.62
N VAL A 35 -8.91 -19.06 -0.90
CA VAL A 35 -7.73 -19.90 -0.71
C VAL A 35 -6.84 -19.28 0.37
N PRO A 36 -6.25 -20.11 1.26
CA PRO A 36 -5.28 -19.62 2.23
C PRO A 36 -4.10 -18.93 1.56
N ASP A 37 -3.64 -17.84 2.15
CA ASP A 37 -2.62 -16.97 1.55
C ASP A 37 -1.17 -17.44 1.72
N TYR A 38 -0.90 -18.34 2.66
CA TYR A 38 0.47 -18.75 3.00
C TYR A 38 1.29 -19.15 1.76
N ALA A 39 0.68 -19.85 0.79
CA ALA A 39 1.36 -20.24 -0.44
C ALA A 39 1.82 -19.04 -1.29
N ARG A 40 1.04 -17.94 -1.36
CA ARG A 40 1.47 -16.74 -2.09
C ARG A 40 2.64 -16.05 -1.42
N ILE A 41 2.70 -16.13 -0.08
CA ILE A 41 3.75 -15.53 0.71
C ILE A 41 5.03 -16.35 0.62
N GLU A 42 4.92 -17.67 0.76
CA GLU A 42 6.07 -18.58 0.86
C GLU A 42 6.69 -18.88 -0.50
N SER A 43 5.89 -19.12 -1.55
CA SER A 43 6.39 -19.64 -2.82
C SER A 43 6.11 -18.78 -4.05
N GLN A 44 5.20 -17.79 -4.01
CA GLN A 44 4.82 -17.01 -5.20
C GLN A 44 5.44 -15.60 -5.29
N GLN A 45 4.69 -14.56 -4.92
CA GLN A 45 5.10 -13.17 -5.15
C GLN A 45 6.15 -12.72 -4.13
N ASN A 46 5.96 -13.07 -2.85
CA ASN A 46 6.84 -12.63 -1.77
C ASN A 46 8.06 -13.56 -1.59
N ARG A 47 7.93 -14.86 -1.92
CA ARG A 47 9.00 -15.86 -1.85
C ARG A 47 9.75 -15.82 -0.52
N MET A 48 9.01 -15.86 0.59
CA MET A 48 9.62 -15.94 1.92
C MET A 48 10.36 -17.27 2.17
N ILE A 49 10.14 -18.29 1.32
CA ILE A 49 10.76 -19.63 1.28
C ILE A 49 10.42 -20.50 2.49
N LYS A 50 10.45 -19.93 3.70
CA LYS A 50 10.10 -20.54 4.97
C LYS A 50 8.73 -20.04 5.41
N SER A 51 8.01 -20.87 6.17
CA SER A 51 6.75 -20.47 6.77
C SER A 51 6.93 -19.38 7.83
N LEU A 52 5.83 -18.71 8.18
CA LEU A 52 5.78 -17.69 9.23
C LEU A 52 6.36 -18.20 10.56
N PHE A 53 6.14 -19.48 10.87
CA PHE A 53 6.56 -20.09 12.13
C PHE A 53 8.04 -20.49 12.13
N GLU A 54 8.63 -20.74 10.95
CA GLU A 54 10.05 -21.06 10.81
C GLU A 54 10.93 -19.80 10.71
N ASN A 55 10.38 -18.68 10.22
CA ASN A 55 11.12 -17.42 10.07
C ASN A 55 10.26 -16.19 10.38
N TYR A 56 9.71 -16.13 11.59
CA TYR A 56 8.87 -15.00 12.00
C TYR A 56 9.55 -13.63 11.84
N GLN A 57 10.83 -13.53 12.23
CA GLN A 57 11.59 -12.29 12.10
C GLN A 57 11.70 -11.82 10.65
N GLY A 58 11.91 -12.74 9.69
CA GLY A 58 11.93 -12.39 8.28
C GLY A 58 10.62 -11.77 7.78
N TYR A 59 9.48 -12.24 8.27
CA TYR A 59 8.18 -11.65 7.93
C TYR A 59 8.03 -10.24 8.50
N LEU A 60 8.50 -10.00 9.74
CA LEU A 60 8.52 -8.64 10.33
C LEU A 60 9.46 -7.70 9.58
N ASP A 61 10.64 -8.17 9.21
CA ASP A 61 11.65 -7.37 8.51
C ASP A 61 11.17 -6.95 7.11
N ASN A 62 10.41 -7.82 6.43
CA ASN A 62 9.85 -7.57 5.11
C ASN A 62 8.44 -6.95 5.12
N SER A 63 7.89 -6.63 6.30
CA SER A 63 6.58 -5.98 6.43
C SER A 63 6.74 -4.47 6.67
N PRO A 64 6.45 -3.61 5.66
CA PRO A 64 6.61 -2.16 5.77
C PRO A 64 5.97 -1.52 7.00
N ILE A 65 4.83 -2.05 7.47
CA ILE A 65 4.07 -1.47 8.58
C ILE A 65 4.90 -1.37 9.88
N TYR A 66 5.77 -2.35 10.14
CA TYR A 66 6.60 -2.36 11.35
C TYR A 66 7.80 -1.39 11.27
N HIS A 67 8.09 -0.85 10.07
CA HIS A 67 9.17 0.12 9.85
C HIS A 67 8.67 1.56 9.68
N LEU A 68 7.38 1.82 9.92
CA LEU A 68 6.77 3.15 9.75
C LEU A 68 7.48 4.27 10.53
N LYS A 69 8.08 3.98 11.69
CA LYS A 69 8.88 4.97 12.43
C LYS A 69 10.02 5.55 11.60
N LYS A 70 10.63 4.71 10.74
CA LYS A 70 11.74 5.08 9.86
C LYS A 70 11.27 5.82 8.59
N LEU A 71 9.98 5.80 8.27
CA LEU A 71 9.45 6.53 7.12
C LEU A 71 9.70 8.03 7.27
N SER A 72 10.39 8.63 6.30
CA SER A 72 10.75 10.05 6.31
C SER A 72 10.28 10.82 5.08
N LYS A 73 9.81 10.10 4.05
CA LYS A 73 9.35 10.67 2.79
C LYS A 73 7.83 10.55 2.70
N PRO A 74 7.14 11.54 2.10
CA PRO A 74 5.71 11.44 1.87
C PRO A 74 5.36 10.26 0.95
N ILE A 75 4.19 9.64 1.17
CA ILE A 75 3.70 8.54 0.35
C ILE A 75 2.25 8.78 -0.07
N LEU A 76 1.96 8.58 -1.35
CA LEU A 76 0.60 8.40 -1.85
C LEU A 76 0.27 6.91 -1.89
N LEU A 77 -0.78 6.50 -1.20
CA LEU A 77 -1.32 5.16 -1.21
C LEU A 77 -2.59 5.15 -2.04
N TRP A 78 -2.86 4.05 -2.73
CA TRP A 78 -4.17 3.82 -3.34
C TRP A 78 -4.58 2.34 -3.27
N ALA A 79 -5.88 2.08 -3.23
CA ALA A 79 -6.42 0.73 -3.37
C ALA A 79 -7.90 0.79 -3.79
N GLY A 80 -8.38 -0.29 -4.43
CA GLY A 80 -9.81 -0.52 -4.56
C GLY A 80 -10.41 -0.93 -3.22
N LYS A 81 -11.58 -0.35 -2.89
CA LYS A 81 -12.25 -0.61 -1.62
C LYS A 81 -12.76 -2.05 -1.49
N ASP A 82 -13.07 -2.68 -2.61
CA ASP A 82 -13.59 -4.05 -2.71
C ASP A 82 -12.53 -5.03 -3.24
N ASP A 83 -11.25 -4.74 -2.99
CA ASP A 83 -10.12 -5.60 -3.37
C ASP A 83 -10.23 -6.98 -2.69
N ASP A 84 -10.50 -7.99 -3.51
CA ASP A 84 -10.65 -9.38 -3.12
C ASP A 84 -9.33 -10.18 -3.20
N ASN A 85 -8.24 -9.52 -3.64
CA ASN A 85 -6.91 -10.11 -3.75
C ASN A 85 -6.00 -9.68 -2.58
N ILE A 86 -6.06 -8.41 -2.21
CA ILE A 86 -5.35 -7.82 -1.06
C ILE A 86 -6.34 -6.97 -0.28
N HIS A 87 -6.74 -7.46 0.89
CA HIS A 87 -7.77 -6.81 1.70
C HIS A 87 -7.39 -5.34 2.00
N ILE A 88 -8.35 -4.43 1.83
CA ILE A 88 -8.17 -2.97 1.98
C ILE A 88 -7.54 -2.55 3.33
N ASP A 89 -7.71 -3.38 4.36
CA ASP A 89 -7.09 -3.17 5.67
C ASP A 89 -5.56 -3.13 5.63
N GLN A 90 -4.90 -3.74 4.64
CA GLN A 90 -3.46 -3.57 4.43
C GLN A 90 -3.14 -2.07 4.22
N SER A 91 -3.80 -1.44 3.25
CA SER A 91 -3.61 -0.01 2.98
C SER A 91 -4.09 0.88 4.13
N ARG A 92 -5.26 0.58 4.73
CA ARG A 92 -5.82 1.36 5.85
C ARG A 92 -4.95 1.30 7.10
N SER A 93 -4.48 0.11 7.49
CA SER A 93 -3.64 -0.05 8.69
C SER A 93 -2.30 0.68 8.53
N PHE A 94 -1.69 0.64 7.35
CA PHE A 94 -0.49 1.40 7.04
C PHE A 94 -0.74 2.91 7.15
N PHE A 95 -1.82 3.41 6.53
CA PHE A 95 -2.20 4.82 6.57
C PHE A 95 -2.50 5.30 7.99
N ILE A 96 -3.26 4.53 8.77
CA ILE A 96 -3.55 4.85 10.19
C ILE A 96 -2.24 4.88 10.99
N GLY A 97 -1.35 3.92 10.79
CA GLY A 97 -0.02 3.91 11.41
C GLY A 97 0.80 5.16 11.07
N MET A 98 0.79 5.59 9.80
CA MET A 98 1.41 6.84 9.36
C MET A 98 0.82 8.05 10.09
N LYS A 99 -0.51 8.18 10.14
CA LYS A 99 -1.21 9.28 10.82
C LYS A 99 -0.87 9.33 12.30
N ARG A 100 -0.85 8.18 12.99
CA ARG A 100 -0.46 8.09 14.41
C ARG A 100 0.98 8.53 14.69
N LEU A 101 1.87 8.42 13.70
CA LEU A 101 3.27 8.81 13.78
C LEU A 101 3.55 10.20 13.17
N GLY A 102 2.51 10.96 12.81
CA GLY A 102 2.65 12.27 12.17
C GLY A 102 3.35 12.22 10.80
N LYS A 103 3.32 11.07 10.12
CA LYS A 103 3.94 10.91 8.80
C LYS A 103 3.03 11.46 7.72
N LYS A 104 3.61 12.16 6.75
CA LYS A 104 2.88 12.72 5.60
C LYS A 104 2.49 11.62 4.62
N GLY A 105 1.22 11.58 4.25
CA GLY A 105 0.72 10.78 3.15
C GLY A 105 -0.79 10.85 3.01
N ILE A 106 -1.28 10.29 1.92
CA ILE A 106 -2.70 10.25 1.56
C ILE A 106 -3.04 8.81 1.15
N LEU A 107 -4.23 8.35 1.49
CA LEU A 107 -4.81 7.11 0.98
C LEU A 107 -6.00 7.45 0.09
N LEU A 108 -5.93 7.02 -1.17
CA LEU A 108 -7.04 7.06 -2.13
C LEU A 108 -7.75 5.70 -2.11
N GLU A 109 -9.00 5.68 -1.63
CA GLU A 109 -9.85 4.48 -1.68
C GLU A 109 -10.87 4.63 -2.81
N TYR A 110 -10.80 3.75 -3.81
CA TYR A 110 -11.71 3.77 -4.93
C TYR A 110 -12.91 2.84 -4.66
N ALA A 111 -14.11 3.43 -4.52
CA ALA A 111 -15.33 2.66 -4.29
C ALA A 111 -15.72 1.84 -5.53
N ASN A 112 -16.29 0.65 -5.31
CA ASN A 112 -16.71 -0.29 -6.36
C ASN A 112 -15.54 -0.82 -7.22
N GLU A 113 -14.30 -0.60 -6.78
CA GLU A 113 -13.09 -1.09 -7.45
C GLU A 113 -12.42 -2.19 -6.63
N LYS A 114 -11.81 -3.13 -7.36
CA LYS A 114 -11.11 -4.28 -6.77
C LYS A 114 -9.60 -4.07 -6.82
N HIS A 115 -8.84 -5.16 -6.96
CA HIS A 115 -7.38 -5.11 -7.06
C HIS A 115 -6.86 -4.23 -8.20
N ASN A 116 -7.57 -4.25 -9.34
CA ASN A 116 -7.31 -3.35 -10.46
C ASN A 116 -8.49 -2.39 -10.63
N LEU A 117 -8.21 -1.14 -10.98
CA LEU A 117 -9.25 -0.17 -11.33
C LEU A 117 -9.80 -0.48 -12.72
N ARG A 118 -11.11 -0.69 -12.84
CA ARG A 118 -11.80 -1.02 -14.09
C ARG A 118 -12.58 0.15 -14.66
N SER A 119 -13.17 1.00 -13.82
CA SER A 119 -13.85 2.21 -14.30
C SER A 119 -12.85 3.15 -14.95
N GLN A 120 -13.17 3.64 -16.14
CA GLN A 120 -12.34 4.61 -16.84
C GLN A 120 -12.20 5.91 -16.04
N GLU A 121 -13.26 6.30 -15.33
CA GLU A 121 -13.27 7.49 -14.47
C GLU A 121 -12.27 7.34 -13.31
N ASN A 122 -12.28 6.19 -12.62
CA ASN A 122 -11.35 5.93 -11.52
C ASN A 122 -9.91 5.78 -12.01
N GLN A 123 -9.70 5.16 -13.17
CA GLN A 123 -8.38 5.11 -13.80
C GLN A 123 -7.87 6.51 -14.15
N LEU A 124 -8.72 7.37 -14.72
CA LEU A 124 -8.34 8.74 -15.04
C LEU A 124 -8.03 9.55 -13.77
N ASP A 125 -8.87 9.46 -12.75
CA ASP A 125 -8.66 10.13 -11.47
C ASP A 125 -7.34 9.71 -10.83
N LEU A 126 -7.06 8.41 -10.74
CA LEU A 126 -5.78 7.91 -10.20
C LEU A 126 -4.60 8.44 -10.99
N ASN A 127 -4.67 8.42 -12.33
CA ASN A 127 -3.59 8.92 -13.18
C ASN A 127 -3.34 10.42 -12.97
N VAL A 128 -4.41 11.23 -12.91
CA VAL A 128 -4.31 12.68 -12.69
C VAL A 128 -3.76 12.96 -11.29
N LYS A 129 -4.24 12.28 -10.25
CA LYS A 129 -3.74 12.45 -8.88
C LYS A 129 -2.29 11.98 -8.72
N ALA A 130 -1.91 10.87 -9.35
CA ALA A 130 -0.53 10.41 -9.37
C ALA A 130 0.39 11.43 -10.07
N TRP A 131 -0.05 11.98 -11.20
CA TRP A 131 0.67 13.05 -11.89
C TRP A 131 0.82 14.30 -11.03
N GLN A 132 -0.28 14.81 -10.43
CA GLN A 132 -0.27 15.98 -9.54
C GLN A 132 0.62 15.78 -8.31
N TRP A 133 0.63 14.57 -7.74
CA TRP A 133 1.51 14.22 -6.63
C TRP A 133 2.98 14.31 -7.02
N MET A 134 3.36 13.74 -8.17
CA MET A 134 4.72 13.83 -8.68
C MET A 134 5.09 15.27 -9.07
N ASP A 135 4.18 16.01 -9.68
CA ASP A 135 4.39 17.40 -10.08
C ASP A 135 4.68 18.29 -8.86
N PHE A 136 3.93 18.12 -7.77
CA PHE A 136 4.19 18.80 -6.50
C PHE A 136 5.57 18.45 -5.91
N TYR A 137 5.86 17.17 -5.74
CA TYR A 137 7.07 16.74 -5.02
C TYR A 137 8.37 16.77 -5.83
N LEU A 138 8.29 16.61 -7.16
CA LEU A 138 9.48 16.51 -8.01
C LEU A 138 9.79 17.81 -8.75
N LYS A 139 8.77 18.65 -9.02
CA LYS A 139 8.95 19.93 -9.72
C LYS A 139 8.72 21.17 -8.84
N SER A 140 8.37 20.98 -7.57
CA SER A 140 8.13 22.07 -6.61
C SER A 140 7.03 23.05 -7.04
N ASN A 141 6.04 22.56 -7.80
CA ASN A 141 4.86 23.32 -8.17
C ASN A 141 3.91 23.50 -6.97
N LYS A 142 2.84 24.29 -7.13
CA LYS A 142 1.83 24.43 -6.07
C LYS A 142 1.04 23.11 -5.89
N PRO A 143 0.74 22.69 -4.65
CA PRO A 143 -0.05 21.49 -4.43
C PRO A 143 -1.47 21.66 -4.95
N SER A 144 -2.04 20.61 -5.54
CA SER A 144 -3.47 20.56 -5.86
C SER A 144 -4.31 20.57 -4.57
N GLU A 145 -5.55 21.04 -4.64
CA GLU A 145 -6.42 21.23 -3.46
C GLU A 145 -6.60 19.96 -2.62
N TRP A 146 -6.65 18.77 -3.24
CA TRP A 146 -6.78 17.50 -2.51
C TRP A 146 -5.51 17.08 -1.74
N ILE A 147 -4.34 17.69 -2.03
CA ILE A 147 -3.07 17.44 -1.31
C ILE A 147 -2.95 18.34 -0.08
N ARG A 148 -3.56 19.53 -0.11
CA ARG A 148 -3.39 20.58 0.92
C ARG A 148 -3.70 20.14 2.35
N PRO A 149 -4.77 19.37 2.64
CA PRO A 149 -5.10 18.97 4.01
C PRO A 149 -4.04 18.12 4.72
N MET A 150 -3.06 17.57 3.99
CA MET A 150 -1.92 16.84 4.57
C MET A 150 -0.73 17.76 4.92
N LEU A 151 -0.70 18.97 4.35
CA LEU A 151 0.40 19.93 4.52
C LEU A 151 0.16 20.90 5.70
N GLU A 152 -1.11 21.08 6.07
CA GLU A 152 -1.58 21.82 7.24
C GLU A 152 -1.44 20.99 8.51
#